data_AF-A0A4R9VZR0-F1
#
_entry.id   AF-A0A4R9VZR0-F1
#
_cell.length_a   1.000
_cell.length_b   1.000
_cell.length_c   1.000
_cell.angle_alpha   90.00
_cell.angle_beta   90.00
_cell.angle_gamma   90.00
#
_symmetry.space_group_name_H-M   'P 1'
#
loop_
_entity.id
_entity.type
_entity.pdbx_description
1 polymer ?
#
loop_
_entity_poly.entity_id
_entity_poly.type
_entity_poly.pdbx_seq_one_letter_code
_entity_poly.pdbx_strand_id
1 'polypeptide(L)'
;MEIFQSAVRTKGDFAGVFEYEETDGPQSATAYFYLCEAKGEAAGPIIGIIHIRSGAWSITEADIAVKWDRGEQRVGIFVFGALTAAFDVETGARYGGRHGKDFNAEIPWS
;
A
#
# COMPACT_ATOMS: atom_id res chain seq x y z
N MET A 1 10.62 14.96 1.91
CA MET A 1 10.56 14.05 0.75
C MET A 1 9.16 13.50 0.61
N GLU A 2 8.74 13.21 -0.61
CA GLU A 2 7.45 12.57 -0.90
C GLU A 2 7.69 11.40 -1.87
N ILE A 3 7.05 10.26 -1.61
CA ILE A 3 7.04 9.10 -2.51
C ILE A 3 5.59 8.68 -2.71
N PHE A 4 5.20 8.57 -3.96
CA PHE A 4 3.87 8.14 -4.37
C PHE A 4 3.97 7.01 -5.37
N GLN A 5 3.24 5.92 -5.13
CA GLN A 5 3.13 4.80 -6.05
C GLN A 5 1.68 4.34 -6.09
N SER A 6 1.19 3.95 -7.25
CA SER A 6 -0.17 3.43 -7.39
C SER A 6 -0.29 2.34 -8.43
N ALA A 7 -1.30 1.51 -8.28
CA ALA A 7 -1.68 0.53 -9.29
C ALA A 7 -3.20 0.43 -9.36
N VAL A 8 -3.75 0.86 -10.49
CA VAL A 8 -5.16 0.69 -10.82
C VAL A 8 -5.38 -0.75 -11.28
N ARG A 9 -6.45 -1.38 -10.79
CA ARG A 9 -6.88 -2.71 -11.26
C ARG A 9 -7.22 -2.65 -12.74
N THR A 10 -6.97 -3.70 -13.52
CA THR A 10 -7.30 -3.70 -14.96
C THR A 10 -8.76 -3.35 -15.24
N LYS A 11 -9.67 -3.79 -14.36
CA LYS A 11 -11.11 -3.46 -14.46
C LYS A 11 -11.41 -1.97 -14.26
N GLY A 12 -10.52 -1.21 -13.62
CA GLY A 12 -10.65 0.23 -13.40
C GLY A 12 -11.60 0.63 -12.27
N ASP A 13 -11.93 -0.31 -11.37
CA ASP A 13 -12.86 -0.12 -10.24
C ASP A 13 -12.16 0.08 -8.89
N PHE A 14 -10.90 -0.33 -8.76
CA PHE A 14 -10.09 -0.13 -7.55
C PHE A 14 -8.65 0.27 -7.89
N ALA A 15 -8.00 0.93 -6.94
CA ALA A 15 -6.58 1.21 -6.98
C ALA A 15 -5.92 0.99 -5.61
N GLY A 16 -4.74 0.39 -5.61
CA GLY A 16 -3.84 0.48 -4.47
C GLY A 16 -3.01 1.74 -4.58
N VAL A 17 -2.83 2.47 -3.47
CA VAL A 17 -2.07 3.73 -3.45
C VAL A 17 -1.16 3.76 -2.24
N PHE A 18 0.14 3.91 -2.46
CA PHE A 18 1.14 4.14 -1.41
C PHE A 18 1.53 5.61 -1.39
N GLU A 19 1.62 6.16 -0.18
CA GLU A 19 2.04 7.53 0.10
C GLU A 19 3.04 7.50 1.26
N TYR A 20 4.17 8.16 1.05
CA TYR A 20 5.14 8.49 2.10
C TYR A 20 5.42 9.98 2.04
N GLU A 21 5.24 10.67 3.16
CA GLU A 21 5.45 12.12 3.27
C GLU A 21 6.33 12.44 4.47
N GLU A 22 7.28 13.35 4.27
CA GLU A 22 8.05 14.02 5.34
C GLU A 22 7.67 15.51 5.37
N THR A 23 6.85 15.88 6.34
CA THR A 23 6.32 17.24 6.50
C THR A 23 7.28 18.20 7.21
N ASP A 24 7.93 17.75 8.28
CA ASP A 24 8.76 18.52 9.21
C ASP A 24 10.08 17.77 9.50
N GLY A 25 10.69 17.28 8.42
CA GLY A 25 11.94 16.51 8.44
C GLY A 25 11.76 15.01 8.66
N PRO A 26 12.85 14.22 8.65
CA PRO A 26 12.76 12.76 8.57
C PRO A 26 12.02 12.10 9.74
N GLN A 27 12.01 12.72 10.92
CA GLN A 27 11.31 12.15 12.08
C GLN A 27 9.78 12.31 12.01
N SER A 28 9.27 13.26 11.21
CA SER A 28 7.83 13.41 11.00
C SER A 28 7.28 12.49 9.90
N ALA A 29 8.16 11.72 9.26
CA ALA A 29 7.81 10.89 8.13
C ALA A 29 6.66 9.94 8.45
N THR A 30 5.69 9.83 7.55
CA THR A 30 4.59 8.88 7.69
C THR A 30 4.31 8.19 6.37
N ALA A 31 4.15 6.86 6.42
CA ALA A 31 3.82 6.02 5.28
C ALA A 31 2.46 5.35 5.48
N TYR A 32 1.61 5.45 4.46
CA TYR A 32 0.32 4.79 4.39
C TYR A 32 0.17 4.00 3.09
N PHE A 33 -0.62 2.94 3.16
CA PHE A 33 -1.12 2.22 2.01
C PHE A 33 -2.64 2.23 2.03
N TYR A 34 -3.22 2.68 0.92
CA TYR A 34 -4.63 2.87 0.76
C TYR A 34 -5.20 1.92 -0.29
N LEU A 35 -6.45 1.53 -0.08
CA LEU A 35 -7.33 1.03 -1.13
C LEU A 35 -8.31 2.13 -1.47
N CYS A 36 -8.39 2.49 -2.75
CA CYS A 36 -9.32 3.48 -3.25
C CYS A 36 -10.29 2.83 -4.24
N GLU A 37 -11.51 3.36 -4.32
CA GLU A 37 -12.31 3.20 -5.54
C GLU A 37 -11.56 3.83 -6.71
N ALA A 38 -11.80 3.36 -7.94
CA ALA A 38 -11.26 3.96 -9.15
C ALA A 38 -12.37 4.19 -10.18
N LYS A 39 -12.14 5.16 -11.07
CA LYS A 39 -12.96 5.41 -12.25
C LYS A 39 -12.06 5.45 -13.48
N GLY A 40 -11.83 4.29 -14.09
CA GLY A 40 -10.80 4.16 -15.11
C GLY A 40 -9.43 4.31 -14.47
N GLU A 41 -8.56 5.17 -15.01
CA GLU A 41 -7.17 5.34 -14.54
C GLU A 41 -7.02 6.27 -13.31
N ALA A 42 -8.11 6.91 -12.86
CA ALA A 42 -8.07 7.85 -11.74
C ALA A 42 -8.48 7.17 -10.43
N ALA A 43 -7.63 7.25 -9.41
CA ALA A 43 -7.98 6.92 -8.05
C ALA A 43 -9.05 7.89 -7.51
N GLY A 44 -10.02 7.35 -6.80
CA GLY A 44 -11.14 8.04 -6.17
C GLY A 44 -11.09 7.96 -4.64
N PRO A 45 -12.25 7.93 -3.97
CA PRO A 45 -12.32 7.90 -2.52
C PRO A 45 -11.55 6.72 -1.88
N ILE A 46 -10.88 7.00 -0.76
CA ILE A 46 -10.21 5.98 0.06
C ILE A 46 -11.27 5.15 0.79
N ILE A 47 -11.22 3.83 0.62
CA ILE A 47 -12.12 2.86 1.26
C ILE A 47 -11.38 1.89 2.21
N GLY A 48 -10.04 1.87 2.16
CA GLY A 48 -9.20 1.10 3.06
C GLY A 48 -7.90 1.85 3.38
N ILE A 49 -7.43 1.74 4.62
CA ILE A 49 -6.18 2.35 5.09
C ILE A 49 -5.41 1.32 5.89
N ILE A 50 -4.12 1.20 5.60
CA ILE A 50 -3.12 0.47 6.38
C ILE A 50 -1.97 1.45 6.67
N HIS A 51 -1.65 1.64 7.95
CA HIS A 51 -0.47 2.40 8.36
C HIS A 51 0.76 1.52 8.21
N ILE A 52 1.75 1.97 7.44
CA ILE A 52 2.96 1.21 7.16
C ILE A 52 4.03 1.53 8.19
N ARG A 53 4.31 2.82 8.38
CA ARG A 53 5.41 3.26 9.24
C ARG A 53 5.28 4.74 9.60
N SER A 54 5.83 5.11 10.76
CA SER A 54 6.15 6.50 11.10
C SER A 54 7.62 6.62 11.48
N GLY A 55 8.15 7.84 11.37
CA GLY A 55 9.55 8.16 11.65
C GLY A 55 10.48 7.84 10.50
N ALA A 56 11.74 8.24 10.68
CA ALA A 56 12.74 8.23 9.62
C ALA A 56 12.84 6.87 8.93
N TRP A 57 12.83 6.92 7.60
CA TRP A 57 12.89 5.74 6.76
C TRP A 57 13.79 6.00 5.54
N SER A 58 14.87 5.24 5.45
CA SER A 58 15.79 5.31 4.30
C SER A 58 15.24 4.45 3.15
N ILE A 59 14.35 5.02 2.35
CA ILE A 59 13.79 4.42 1.13
C ILE A 59 13.83 5.42 -0.02
N THR A 60 13.80 4.88 -1.24
CA THR A 60 13.58 5.61 -2.49
C THR A 60 12.35 5.07 -3.19
N GLU A 61 11.88 5.76 -4.22
CA GLU A 61 10.76 5.30 -5.05
C GLU A 61 11.02 3.92 -5.66
N ALA A 62 12.27 3.62 -6.04
CA ALA A 62 12.65 2.33 -6.63
C ALA A 62 12.54 1.14 -5.64
N ASP A 63 12.54 1.43 -4.34
CA ASP A 63 12.39 0.41 -3.29
C ASP A 63 10.92 0.02 -3.06
N ILE A 64 9.99 0.78 -3.63
CA ILE A 64 8.55 0.62 -3.44
C ILE A 64 7.91 0.13 -4.74
N ALA A 65 7.00 -0.83 -4.63
CA ALA A 65 6.08 -1.15 -5.72
C ALA A 65 4.69 -1.46 -5.20
N VAL A 66 3.67 -0.95 -5.89
CA VAL A 66 2.28 -1.36 -5.70
C VAL A 66 1.91 -2.29 -6.84
N LYS A 67 1.38 -3.48 -6.51
CA LYS A 67 1.02 -4.48 -7.53
C LYS A 67 -0.27 -5.18 -7.16
N TRP A 68 -0.98 -5.62 -8.19
CA TRP A 68 -2.06 -6.59 -8.05
C TRP A 68 -1.48 -8.00 -8.10
N ASP A 69 -2.13 -8.92 -7.39
CA ASP A 69 -1.89 -10.35 -7.54
C ASP A 69 -2.42 -10.85 -8.90
N ARG A 70 -2.16 -12.11 -9.26
CA ARG A 70 -2.47 -12.61 -10.61
C ARG A 70 -3.96 -12.61 -10.92
N GLY A 71 -4.80 -12.84 -9.90
CA GLY A 71 -6.26 -12.79 -10.01
C GLY A 71 -6.84 -11.38 -9.89
N GLU A 72 -5.99 -10.39 -9.63
CA GLU A 72 -6.38 -9.05 -9.21
C GLU A 72 -7.38 -9.02 -8.03
N GLN A 73 -7.34 -10.03 -7.16
CA GLN A 73 -8.14 -10.09 -5.95
C GLN A 73 -7.48 -9.30 -4.82
N ARG A 74 -6.16 -9.18 -4.87
CA ARG A 74 -5.38 -8.49 -3.85
C ARG A 74 -4.51 -7.43 -4.48
N VAL A 75 -4.41 -6.30 -3.79
CA VAL A 75 -3.42 -5.27 -4.09
C VAL A 75 -2.50 -5.12 -2.91
N GLY A 76 -1.20 -5.09 -3.17
CA GLY A 76 -0.18 -5.13 -2.13
C GLY A 76 0.97 -4.18 -2.40
N ILE A 77 1.61 -3.79 -1.31
CA ILE A 77 2.86 -3.02 -1.33
C ILE A 77 4.05 -3.93 -1.12
N PHE A 78 5.07 -3.71 -1.92
CA PHE A 78 6.36 -4.34 -1.82
C PHE A 78 7.37 -3.29 -1.43
N VAL A 79 8.07 -3.53 -0.32
CA VAL A 79 9.19 -2.70 0.12
C VAL A 79 10.43 -3.55 0.02
N PHE A 80 11.45 -3.09 -0.72
CA PHE A 80 12.65 -3.86 -1.05
C PHE A 80 12.31 -5.24 -1.66
N GLY A 81 11.23 -5.31 -2.44
CA GLY A 81 10.76 -6.55 -3.08
C GLY A 81 10.02 -7.51 -2.16
N ALA A 82 9.85 -7.21 -0.87
CA ALA A 82 9.09 -8.03 0.07
C ALA A 82 7.66 -7.49 0.27
N LEU A 83 6.67 -8.36 0.13
CA LEU A 83 5.26 -8.02 0.39
C LEU A 83 5.09 -7.62 1.85
N THR A 84 4.71 -6.35 2.08
CA THR A 84 4.68 -5.74 3.42
C THR A 84 3.25 -5.57 3.93
N ALA A 85 2.30 -5.29 3.03
CA ALA A 85 0.88 -5.20 3.35
C ALA A 85 0.03 -5.44 2.09
N ALA A 86 -1.21 -5.86 2.29
CA ALA A 86 -2.16 -6.08 1.21
C ALA A 86 -3.60 -5.83 1.63
N PHE A 87 -4.43 -5.46 0.65
CA PHE A 87 -5.88 -5.50 0.74
C PHE A 87 -6.41 -6.64 -0.11
N ASP A 88 -7.41 -7.36 0.39
CA ASP A 88 -8.22 -8.30 -0.39
C ASP A 88 -9.58 -7.64 -0.66
N VAL A 89 -9.85 -7.36 -1.94
CA VAL A 89 -11.04 -6.59 -2.33
C VAL A 89 -12.31 -7.43 -2.35
N GLU A 90 -12.19 -8.76 -2.35
CA GLU A 90 -13.36 -9.66 -2.31
C GLU A 90 -13.88 -9.81 -0.87
N THR A 91 -12.97 -9.99 0.08
CA THR A 91 -13.30 -10.22 1.49
C THR A 91 -13.30 -8.94 2.34
N GLY A 92 -12.67 -7.88 1.85
CA GLY A 92 -12.39 -6.66 2.61
C GLY A 92 -11.27 -6.81 3.65
N ALA A 93 -10.56 -7.94 3.65
CA ALA A 93 -9.48 -8.20 4.60
C ALA A 93 -8.28 -7.26 4.37
N ARG A 94 -7.58 -6.95 5.46
CA ARG A 94 -6.39 -6.10 5.50
C ARG A 94 -5.27 -6.89 6.15
N TYR A 95 -4.13 -6.96 5.48
CA TYR A 95 -2.98 -7.73 5.93
C TYR A 95 -1.76 -6.84 6.08
N GLY A 96 -0.94 -7.11 7.10
CA GLY A 96 0.24 -6.31 7.41
C GLY A 96 -0.10 -4.94 7.99
N GLY A 97 0.92 -4.10 8.14
CA GLY A 97 0.79 -2.73 8.65
C GLY A 97 0.01 -2.61 9.96
N ARG A 98 0.63 -3.08 11.04
CA ARG A 98 0.36 -2.60 12.40
C ARG A 98 1.59 -2.88 13.25
N HIS A 99 2.01 -1.86 14.00
CA HIS A 99 3.10 -1.91 14.94
C HIS A 99 3.05 -3.20 15.80
N GLY A 100 4.09 -4.03 15.67
CA GLY A 100 4.51 -5.05 16.64
C GLY A 100 3.81 -6.43 16.66
N LYS A 101 2.61 -6.63 16.10
CA LYS A 101 1.89 -7.93 16.24
C LYS A 101 1.57 -8.67 14.93
N ASP A 102 1.39 -7.96 13.82
CA ASP A 102 0.94 -8.59 12.56
C ASP A 102 2.05 -8.72 11.51
N PHE A 103 3.31 -8.47 11.89
CA PHE A 103 4.46 -8.51 10.99
C PHE A 103 4.76 -9.93 10.44
N ASN A 104 4.20 -10.97 11.08
CA ASN A 104 4.40 -12.38 10.74
C ASN A 104 3.12 -13.08 10.24
N ALA A 105 2.03 -12.35 9.98
CA ALA A 105 0.88 -12.98 9.36
C ALA A 105 1.24 -13.31 7.90
N GLU A 106 1.22 -14.60 7.54
CA GLU A 106 1.35 -15.00 6.14
C GLU A 106 0.28 -14.27 5.33
N ILE A 107 0.71 -13.39 4.43
CA ILE A 107 -0.17 -12.67 3.53
C ILE A 107 -0.43 -13.60 2.35
N PRO A 108 -1.67 -14.06 2.13
CA PRO A 108 -1.98 -14.88 0.95
C PRO A 108 -1.68 -14.07 -0.31
N TRP A 109 -0.79 -14.57 -1.16
CA TRP A 109 -0.35 -13.89 -2.39
C TRP A 109 -0.08 -14.90 -3.51
N SER A 110 -0.69 -14.71 -4.68
CA SER A 110 -0.58 -15.63 -5.83
C SER A 110 -0.86 -14.97 -7.18
#